data_AF-A0A8J8J9E2-F1
#
_entry.id   AF-A0A8J8J9E2-F1
#
_cell.length_a   1.000
_cell.length_b   1.000
_cell.length_c   1.000
_cell.angle_alpha   90.00
_cell.angle_beta   90.00
_cell.angle_gamma   90.00
#
_symmetry.space_group_name_H-M   'P 1'
#
loop_
_entity.id
_entity.type
_entity.pdbx_description
1 polymer ?
#
loop_
_entity_poly.entity_id
_entity_poly.type
_entity_poly.pdbx_seq_one_letter_code
_entity_poly.pdbx_strand_id
1 'polypeptide(L)'
;MEFIGFTYVTNFLEDTLRDAMFEVVDEANRLFDDWGLGVRFVYLDSLTLEPGYLINVKTPEGTVRLYPLEVLVDFLDYRLKVELEKNDEIEMNKILGLISFPLASRNRYFDFYESFLGFQTERVGRRIMVLSMRPFESDVLRMTLRTLESPHVEDEVKRLARRILSREIETFKGRLLKGILHEVGHAFGLEHCSNPCVMNPPATMAEWDSRPAVFCRSCMKKLEETVGEFTPSTPGRP
;
A
#
# COMPACT_ATOMS: atom_id res chain seq x y z
N MET A 1 16.65 -9.41 -10.66
CA MET A 1 16.02 -8.36 -9.85
C MET A 1 14.65 -8.14 -10.44
N GLU A 2 13.63 -8.34 -9.63
CA GLU A 2 12.21 -8.17 -9.92
C GLU A 2 11.78 -6.75 -9.58
N PHE A 3 11.15 -6.06 -10.53
CA PHE A 3 10.63 -4.72 -10.29
C PHE A 3 9.13 -4.76 -10.06
N ILE A 4 8.67 -3.98 -9.08
CA ILE A 4 7.26 -3.74 -8.82
C ILE A 4 6.99 -2.26 -9.09
N GLY A 5 6.19 -1.98 -10.11
CA GLY A 5 5.72 -0.62 -10.33
C GLY A 5 4.81 -0.22 -9.19
N PHE A 6 4.92 1.00 -8.67
CA PHE A 6 3.89 1.52 -7.78
C PHE A 6 3.38 2.88 -8.25
N THR A 7 2.10 3.08 -7.99
CA THR A 7 1.38 4.33 -8.24
C THR A 7 0.49 4.60 -7.05
N TYR A 8 0.16 5.85 -6.82
CA TYR A 8 -0.86 6.22 -5.85
C TYR A 8 -2.03 6.89 -6.54
N VAL A 9 -3.23 6.54 -6.09
CA VAL A 9 -4.49 7.05 -6.63
C VAL A 9 -5.11 8.00 -5.63
N THR A 10 -5.25 9.26 -6.01
CA THR A 10 -5.81 10.27 -5.15
C THR A 10 -6.54 11.37 -5.91
N ASN A 11 -7.51 12.00 -5.23
CA ASN A 11 -7.99 13.32 -5.63
C ASN A 11 -7.47 14.43 -4.70
N PHE A 12 -7.09 14.10 -3.46
CA PHE A 12 -6.75 15.04 -2.38
C PHE A 12 -5.95 14.30 -1.29
N LEU A 13 -4.75 13.83 -1.61
CA LEU A 13 -3.84 13.34 -0.58
C LEU A 13 -3.12 14.56 -0.02
N GLU A 14 -3.23 14.76 1.28
CA GLU A 14 -2.45 15.80 1.95
C GLU A 14 -0.96 15.53 1.77
N ASP A 15 -0.16 16.57 1.54
CA ASP A 15 1.28 16.45 1.28
C ASP A 15 1.99 15.61 2.34
N THR A 16 1.59 15.75 3.60
CA THR A 16 2.14 14.96 4.72
C THR A 16 1.92 13.45 4.57
N LEU A 17 0.73 13.02 4.13
CA LEU A 17 0.45 11.60 3.91
C LEU A 17 1.15 11.08 2.66
N ARG A 18 1.33 11.93 1.64
CA ARG A 18 2.13 11.59 0.45
C ARG A 18 3.57 11.31 0.82
N ASP A 19 4.19 12.21 1.57
CA ASP A 19 5.59 12.10 1.94
C ASP A 19 5.80 10.86 2.84
N ALA A 20 4.90 10.64 3.81
CA ALA A 20 4.92 9.42 4.64
C ALA A 20 4.75 8.13 3.82
N MET A 21 3.92 8.14 2.77
CA MET A 21 3.76 6.99 1.87
C MET A 21 5.07 6.69 1.11
N PHE A 22 5.75 7.70 0.57
CA PHE A 22 7.04 7.51 -0.09
C PHE A 22 8.11 7.00 0.87
N GLU A 23 8.18 7.56 2.08
CA GLU A 23 9.09 7.05 3.13
C GLU A 23 8.89 5.57 3.44
N VAL A 24 7.62 5.11 3.45
CA VAL A 24 7.28 3.71 3.70
C VAL A 24 7.69 2.81 2.53
N VAL A 25 7.51 3.26 1.29
CA VAL A 25 7.95 2.49 0.10
C VAL A 25 9.48 2.38 0.09
N ASP A 26 10.20 3.45 0.46
CA ASP A 26 11.65 3.43 0.62
C ASP A 26 12.10 2.50 1.75
N GLU A 27 11.35 2.46 2.86
CA GLU A 27 11.57 1.50 3.93
C GLU A 27 11.36 0.05 3.47
N ALA A 28 10.31 -0.23 2.69
CA ALA A 28 10.09 -1.56 2.11
C ALA A 28 11.25 -1.98 1.19
N ASN A 29 11.76 -1.08 0.34
CA ASN A 29 12.95 -1.34 -0.48
C ASN A 29 14.17 -1.69 0.38
N ARG A 30 14.44 -0.94 1.45
CA ARG A 30 15.55 -1.25 2.38
C ARG A 30 15.38 -2.62 3.03
N LEU A 31 14.16 -2.99 3.44
CA LEU A 31 13.90 -4.31 4.01
C LEU A 31 14.14 -5.43 3.00
N PHE A 32 13.75 -5.26 1.73
CA PHE A 32 14.04 -6.25 0.70
C PHE A 32 15.54 -6.43 0.49
N ASP A 33 16.31 -5.33 0.43
CA ASP A 33 17.77 -5.38 0.34
C ASP A 33 18.39 -6.08 1.56
N ASP A 34 17.94 -5.75 2.78
CA ASP A 34 18.40 -6.36 4.04
C ASP A 34 18.07 -7.86 4.11
N TRP A 35 16.94 -8.28 3.52
CA TRP A 35 16.55 -9.68 3.40
C TRP A 35 17.23 -10.39 2.22
N GLY A 36 18.02 -9.70 1.40
CA GLY A 36 18.64 -10.25 0.20
C GLY A 36 17.62 -10.63 -0.88
N LEU A 37 16.40 -10.09 -0.82
CA LEU A 37 15.38 -10.30 -1.84
C LEU A 37 15.65 -9.36 -3.01
N GLY A 38 15.73 -9.90 -4.21
CA GLY A 38 15.92 -9.12 -5.43
C GLY A 38 14.67 -8.34 -5.86
N VAL A 39 13.92 -7.73 -4.96
CA VAL A 39 12.69 -6.98 -5.24
C VAL A 39 12.93 -5.49 -5.07
N ARG A 40 12.45 -4.68 -6.02
CA ARG A 40 12.54 -3.21 -5.92
C ARG A 40 11.28 -2.53 -6.42
N PHE A 41 10.76 -1.59 -5.63
CA PHE A 41 9.71 -0.69 -6.04
C PHE A 41 10.24 0.41 -6.96
N VAL A 42 9.49 0.69 -8.02
CA VAL A 42 9.74 1.79 -8.97
C VAL A 42 8.49 2.65 -9.04
N TYR A 43 8.63 3.94 -8.72
CA TYR A 43 7.52 4.88 -8.85
C TYR A 43 7.22 5.12 -10.33
N LEU A 44 5.96 4.91 -10.74
CA LEU A 44 5.56 5.08 -12.13
C LEU A 44 4.95 6.46 -12.38
N ASP A 45 3.92 6.82 -11.62
CA ASP A 45 3.28 8.14 -11.60
C ASP A 45 2.20 8.19 -10.50
N SER A 46 1.59 9.35 -10.34
CA SER A 46 0.35 9.55 -9.59
C SER A 46 -0.84 9.47 -10.52
N LEU A 47 -1.96 8.92 -10.05
CA LEU A 47 -3.21 8.86 -10.80
C LEU A 47 -4.25 9.75 -10.12
N THR A 48 -4.74 10.74 -10.85
CA THR A 48 -5.94 11.49 -10.48
C THR A 48 -7.12 10.92 -11.25
N LEU A 49 -8.09 10.33 -10.55
CA LEU A 49 -9.26 9.75 -11.20
C LEU A 49 -10.36 10.80 -11.34
N GLU A 50 -10.80 11.01 -12.58
CA GLU A 50 -11.88 11.95 -12.88
C GLU A 50 -13.13 11.68 -12.01
N PRO A 51 -13.85 12.73 -11.56
CA PRO A 51 -15.02 12.59 -10.69
C PRO A 51 -16.11 11.66 -11.24
N GLY A 52 -16.17 11.46 -12.56
CA GLY A 52 -17.14 10.58 -13.21
C GLY A 52 -17.02 9.10 -12.84
N TYR A 53 -15.87 8.64 -12.34
CA TYR A 53 -15.68 7.26 -11.87
C TYR A 53 -16.06 7.06 -10.40
N LEU A 54 -16.31 8.15 -9.68
CA LEU A 54 -16.65 8.11 -8.26
C LEU A 54 -18.12 7.72 -8.09
N ILE A 55 -18.37 6.67 -7.31
CA ILE A 55 -19.73 6.25 -6.98
C ILE A 55 -20.07 6.62 -5.53
N ASN A 56 -21.34 6.97 -5.31
CA ASN A 56 -21.90 7.22 -3.98
C ASN A 56 -22.67 5.99 -3.52
N VAL A 57 -22.25 5.37 -2.42
CA VAL A 57 -22.95 4.26 -1.79
C VAL A 57 -23.57 4.72 -0.49
N LYS A 58 -24.88 4.49 -0.32
CA LYS A 58 -25.56 4.76 0.95
C LYS A 58 -25.31 3.60 1.91
N THR A 59 -24.76 3.91 3.08
CA THR A 59 -24.55 2.99 4.20
C THR A 59 -25.39 3.46 5.39
N PRO A 60 -25.61 2.61 6.43
CA PRO A 60 -26.26 3.03 7.66
C PRO A 60 -25.57 4.21 8.37
N GLU A 61 -24.25 4.35 8.18
CA GLU A 61 -23.40 5.39 8.78
C GLU A 61 -23.32 6.67 7.93
N GLY A 62 -23.88 6.66 6.71
CA GLY A 62 -23.88 7.82 5.80
C GLY A 62 -23.57 7.46 4.35
N THR A 63 -23.37 8.47 3.51
CA THR A 63 -22.98 8.29 2.10
C THR A 63 -21.47 8.19 1.99
N VAL A 64 -20.98 7.06 1.49
CA VAL A 64 -19.56 6.82 1.25
C VAL A 64 -19.26 7.01 -0.24
N ARG A 65 -18.21 7.78 -0.53
CA ARG A 65 -17.66 7.97 -1.88
C ARG A 65 -16.51 6.99 -2.09
N LEU A 66 -16.56 6.25 -3.18
CA LEU A 66 -15.55 5.23 -3.48
C LEU A 66 -15.42 5.00 -5.00
N TYR A 67 -14.29 4.41 -5.39
CA TYR A 67 -14.07 3.93 -6.75
C TYR A 67 -14.38 2.44 -6.84
N PRO A 68 -15.09 1.96 -7.88
CA PRO A 68 -15.25 0.54 -8.10
C PRO A 68 -13.88 -0.13 -8.25
N LEU A 69 -13.67 -1.24 -7.56
CA LEU A 69 -12.41 -1.98 -7.60
C LEU A 69 -12.04 -2.38 -9.03
N GLU A 70 -13.01 -2.77 -9.84
CA GLU A 70 -12.82 -3.17 -11.23
C GLU A 70 -12.19 -2.05 -12.06
N VAL A 71 -12.61 -0.80 -11.83
CA VAL A 71 -12.08 0.39 -12.48
C VAL A 71 -10.62 0.60 -12.07
N LEU A 72 -10.30 0.48 -10.78
CA LEU A 72 -8.92 0.60 -10.30
C LEU A 72 -8.00 -0.46 -10.91
N VAL A 73 -8.47 -1.71 -10.97
CA VAL A 73 -7.72 -2.82 -11.58
C VAL A 73 -7.49 -2.56 -13.06
N ASP A 74 -8.50 -2.15 -13.83
CA ASP A 74 -8.38 -1.83 -15.25
C ASP A 74 -7.33 -0.73 -15.50
N PHE A 75 -7.34 0.32 -14.67
CA PHE A 75 -6.37 1.41 -14.76
C PHE A 75 -4.94 0.98 -14.45
N LEU A 76 -4.75 0.20 -13.39
CA LEU A 76 -3.43 -0.32 -13.01
C LEU A 76 -2.88 -1.27 -14.07
N ASP A 77 -3.73 -2.16 -14.62
CA ASP A 77 -3.36 -3.05 -15.71
C ASP A 77 -2.90 -2.27 -16.96
N TYR A 78 -3.67 -1.24 -17.33
CA TYR A 78 -3.31 -0.35 -18.44
C TYR A 78 -2.00 0.40 -18.18
N ARG A 79 -1.80 0.95 -16.97
CA ARG A 79 -0.58 1.68 -16.61
C ARG A 79 0.65 0.79 -16.71
N LEU A 80 0.56 -0.43 -16.16
CA LEU A 80 1.64 -1.41 -16.22
C LEU A 80 1.96 -1.80 -17.66
N LYS A 81 0.94 -2.02 -18.48
CA LYS A 81 1.12 -2.29 -19.91
C LYS A 81 1.84 -1.15 -20.64
N VAL A 82 1.46 0.10 -20.39
CA VAL A 82 2.10 1.27 -21.01
C VAL A 82 3.58 1.38 -20.60
N GLU A 83 3.94 1.04 -19.37
CA GLU A 83 5.35 1.05 -18.96
C GLU A 83 6.14 -0.11 -19.54
N LEU A 84 5.54 -1.30 -19.63
CA LEU A 84 6.13 -2.44 -20.33
C LEU A 84 6.42 -2.14 -21.80
N GLU A 85 5.57 -1.38 -22.49
CA GLU A 85 5.79 -0.98 -23.89
C GLU A 85 6.89 0.08 -24.06
N LYS A 86 7.32 0.77 -22.99
CA LYS A 86 8.33 1.83 -23.06
C LYS A 86 9.75 1.33 -22.80
N ASN A 87 9.91 0.21 -22.10
CA ASN A 87 11.21 -0.20 -21.58
C ASN A 87 11.37 -1.72 -21.63
N ASP A 88 11.89 -2.21 -22.76
CA ASP A 88 12.16 -3.64 -22.99
C ASP A 88 13.30 -4.19 -22.10
N GLU A 89 14.05 -3.34 -21.40
CA GLU A 89 15.17 -3.75 -20.53
C GLU A 89 14.75 -4.02 -19.08
N ILE A 90 13.55 -3.57 -18.67
CA ILE A 90 13.04 -3.75 -17.30
C ILE A 90 11.87 -4.73 -17.31
N GLU A 91 12.11 -5.95 -16.83
CA GLU A 91 11.06 -6.93 -16.62
C GLU A 91 10.20 -6.54 -15.40
N MET A 92 9.01 -6.01 -15.64
CA MET A 92 8.08 -5.54 -14.61
C MET A 92 6.65 -6.02 -14.92
N ASN A 93 6.24 -7.13 -14.32
CA ASN A 93 4.89 -7.68 -14.46
C ASN A 93 4.00 -7.49 -13.21
N LYS A 94 4.45 -6.68 -12.24
CA LYS A 94 3.72 -6.43 -10.98
C LYS A 94 3.50 -4.93 -10.81
N ILE A 95 2.30 -4.56 -10.37
CA ILE A 95 1.98 -3.17 -10.01
C ILE A 95 1.20 -3.10 -8.70
N LEU A 96 1.57 -2.14 -7.85
CA LEU A 96 0.87 -1.80 -6.60
C LEU A 96 0.23 -0.41 -6.71
N GLY A 97 -1.09 -0.36 -6.55
CA GLY A 97 -1.85 0.88 -6.42
C GLY A 97 -2.14 1.22 -4.96
N LEU A 98 -1.60 2.31 -4.45
CA LEU A 98 -1.89 2.85 -3.12
C LEU A 98 -3.07 3.82 -3.19
N ILE A 99 -4.19 3.47 -2.57
CA ILE A 99 -5.47 4.17 -2.76
C ILE A 99 -5.85 4.95 -1.50
N SER A 100 -6.13 6.25 -1.68
CA SER A 100 -6.59 7.13 -0.60
C SER A 100 -8.11 7.10 -0.36
N PHE A 101 -8.78 6.01 -0.72
CA PHE A 101 -10.24 5.82 -0.60
C PHE A 101 -10.56 4.40 -0.16
N PRO A 102 -11.69 4.18 0.55
CA PRO A 102 -12.12 2.83 0.87
C PRO A 102 -12.38 2.07 -0.44
N LEU A 103 -11.99 0.80 -0.47
CA LEU A 103 -12.32 -0.10 -1.57
C LEU A 103 -13.73 -0.65 -1.32
N ALA A 104 -14.56 -0.73 -2.36
CA ALA A 104 -15.76 -1.55 -2.30
C ALA A 104 -15.89 -2.38 -3.57
N SER A 105 -16.24 -3.64 -3.38
CA SER A 105 -16.63 -4.55 -4.44
C SER A 105 -18.14 -4.82 -4.36
N ARG A 106 -18.75 -5.15 -5.49
CA ARG A 106 -20.14 -5.63 -5.55
C ARG A 106 -20.28 -7.08 -5.10
N ASN A 107 -19.18 -7.80 -4.88
CA ASN A 107 -19.22 -9.20 -4.48
C ASN A 107 -19.46 -9.33 -2.96
N ARG A 108 -20.59 -9.94 -2.58
CA ARG A 108 -21.02 -10.16 -1.18
C ARG A 108 -20.10 -11.11 -0.37
N TYR A 109 -19.15 -11.75 -1.03
CA TYR A 109 -18.15 -12.64 -0.43
C TYR A 109 -16.80 -11.98 -0.14
N PHE A 110 -16.67 -10.67 -0.33
CA PHE A 110 -15.54 -9.94 0.26
C PHE A 110 -15.70 -9.99 1.77
N ASP A 111 -15.12 -11.01 2.38
CA ASP A 111 -14.98 -11.10 3.82
C ASP A 111 -14.28 -9.82 4.29
N PHE A 112 -14.66 -9.37 5.48
CA PHE A 112 -14.19 -8.14 6.12
C PHE A 112 -12.65 -7.94 6.06
N TYR A 113 -11.89 -9.03 5.92
CA TYR A 113 -10.44 -9.08 5.76
C TYR A 113 -9.92 -8.58 4.40
N GLU A 114 -10.52 -8.99 3.28
CA GLU A 114 -10.11 -8.52 1.93
C GLU A 114 -10.45 -7.03 1.73
N SER A 115 -11.47 -6.53 2.45
CA SER A 115 -11.84 -5.11 2.44
C SER A 115 -10.89 -4.23 3.27
N PHE A 116 -10.15 -4.82 4.23
CA PHE A 116 -9.29 -4.09 5.17
C PHE A 116 -7.84 -3.95 4.70
N LEU A 117 -7.32 -4.93 3.95
CA LEU A 117 -5.89 -5.01 3.65
C LEU A 117 -5.53 -4.76 2.20
N GLY A 118 -6.33 -5.20 1.23
CA GLY A 118 -5.97 -5.03 -0.17
C GLY A 118 -6.62 -6.07 -1.05
N PHE A 119 -6.47 -5.88 -2.35
CA PHE A 119 -6.98 -6.77 -3.37
C PHE A 119 -5.92 -7.04 -4.42
N GLN A 120 -5.75 -8.31 -4.73
CA GLN A 120 -4.86 -8.78 -5.77
C GLN A 120 -5.59 -9.57 -6.85
N THR A 121 -5.15 -9.41 -8.08
CA THR A 121 -5.63 -10.21 -9.21
C THR A 121 -4.54 -10.39 -10.26
N GLU A 122 -4.68 -11.40 -11.11
CA GLU A 122 -3.77 -11.65 -12.22
C GLU A 122 -4.50 -11.48 -13.56
N ARG A 123 -3.90 -10.72 -14.47
CA ARG A 123 -4.41 -10.48 -15.82
C ARG A 123 -3.32 -10.71 -16.84
N VAL A 124 -3.45 -11.80 -17.62
CA VAL A 124 -2.53 -12.12 -18.72
C VAL A 124 -1.06 -12.05 -18.25
N GLY A 125 -0.76 -12.71 -17.13
CA GLY A 125 0.59 -12.76 -16.53
C GLY A 125 1.03 -11.50 -15.77
N ARG A 126 0.19 -10.47 -15.68
CA ARG A 126 0.44 -9.26 -14.87
C ARG A 126 -0.29 -9.36 -13.53
N ARG A 127 0.42 -9.13 -12.43
CA ARG A 127 -0.15 -9.12 -11.08
C ARG A 127 -0.44 -7.70 -10.65
N ILE A 128 -1.69 -7.44 -10.29
CA ILE A 128 -2.20 -6.13 -9.91
C ILE A 128 -2.58 -6.21 -8.44
N MET A 129 -1.97 -5.36 -7.63
CA MET A 129 -2.25 -5.20 -6.20
C MET A 129 -2.88 -3.84 -5.96
N VAL A 130 -3.89 -3.78 -5.10
CA VAL A 130 -4.59 -2.56 -4.72
C VAL A 130 -4.64 -2.50 -3.20
N LEU A 131 -4.02 -1.49 -2.59
CA LEU A 131 -3.96 -1.33 -1.13
C LEU A 131 -4.63 -0.01 -0.74
N SER A 132 -5.69 -0.08 0.06
CA SER A 132 -6.31 1.12 0.64
C SER A 132 -5.52 1.62 1.83
N MET A 133 -5.16 2.89 1.84
CA MET A 133 -4.53 3.54 2.99
C MET A 133 -5.55 4.05 4.02
N ARG A 134 -6.84 4.11 3.65
CA ARG A 134 -7.89 4.69 4.50
C ARG A 134 -8.05 4.02 5.86
N PRO A 135 -8.02 2.68 5.98
CA PRO A 135 -8.11 2.02 7.28
C PRO A 135 -6.95 2.38 8.22
N PHE A 136 -5.83 2.85 7.69
CA PHE A 136 -4.65 3.22 8.48
C PHE A 136 -4.71 4.65 9.02
N GLU A 137 -5.59 5.49 8.46
CA GLU A 137 -5.85 6.85 8.92
C GLU A 137 -6.76 6.86 10.16
N SER A 138 -6.16 7.04 11.35
CA SER A 138 -6.94 7.22 12.57
C SER A 138 -7.77 8.51 12.52
N ASP A 139 -8.86 8.57 13.29
CA ASP A 139 -9.62 9.82 13.43
C ASP A 139 -8.75 10.95 13.96
N VAL A 140 -7.84 10.65 14.88
CA VAL A 140 -6.89 11.61 15.45
C VAL A 140 -5.96 12.15 14.38
N LEU A 141 -5.42 11.29 13.50
CA LEU A 141 -4.59 11.70 12.36
C LEU A 141 -5.35 12.68 11.47
N ARG A 142 -6.55 12.28 11.02
CA ARG A 142 -7.39 13.11 10.13
C ARG A 142 -7.78 14.44 10.76
N MET A 143 -8.11 14.45 12.05
CA MET A 143 -8.45 15.69 12.75
C MET A 143 -7.23 16.61 12.90
N THR A 144 -6.06 16.05 13.20
CA THR A 144 -4.81 16.80 13.39
C THR A 144 -4.37 17.46 12.10
N LEU A 145 -4.41 16.71 11.00
CA LEU A 145 -4.15 17.15 9.65
C LEU A 145 -5.05 18.35 9.25
N ARG A 146 -6.38 18.20 9.34
CA ARG A 146 -7.33 19.30 9.10
C ARG A 146 -7.08 20.54 9.97
N THR A 147 -6.67 20.32 11.22
CA THR A 147 -6.37 21.40 12.18
C THR A 147 -5.17 22.23 11.72
N LEU A 148 -4.16 21.58 11.13
CA LEU A 148 -2.96 22.25 10.64
C LEU A 148 -3.22 23.04 9.35
N GLU A 149 -4.06 22.53 8.47
CA GLU A 149 -4.47 23.21 7.23
C GLU A 149 -5.40 24.39 7.47
N SER A 150 -6.18 24.38 8.55
CA SER A 150 -7.16 25.43 8.81
C SER A 150 -6.50 26.79 9.08
N PRO A 151 -6.86 27.85 8.32
CA PRO A 151 -6.34 29.19 8.55
C PRO A 151 -6.91 29.83 9.83
N HIS A 152 -8.01 29.31 10.36
CA HIS A 152 -8.74 29.86 11.51
C HIS A 152 -8.27 29.31 12.86
N VAL A 153 -7.34 28.35 12.87
CA VAL A 153 -6.83 27.75 14.10
C VAL A 153 -5.61 28.52 14.59
N GLU A 154 -5.62 28.87 15.88
CA GLU A 154 -4.54 29.56 16.56
C GLU A 154 -3.21 28.77 16.56
N ASP A 155 -2.09 29.50 16.53
CA ASP A 155 -0.75 28.91 16.42
C ASP A 155 -0.40 27.97 17.58
N GLU A 156 -0.93 28.22 18.78
CA GLU A 156 -0.71 27.36 19.94
C GLU A 156 -1.34 25.97 19.75
N VAL A 157 -2.58 25.93 19.24
CA VAL A 157 -3.26 24.69 18.89
C VAL A 157 -2.51 23.98 17.76
N LYS A 158 -2.01 24.71 16.76
CA LYS A 158 -1.18 24.14 15.69
C LYS A 158 0.13 23.53 16.23
N ARG A 159 0.76 24.12 17.24
CA ARG A 159 1.96 23.54 17.89
C ARG A 159 1.64 22.21 18.57
N LEU A 160 0.51 22.12 19.27
CA LEU A 160 0.08 20.86 19.88
C LEU A 160 -0.26 19.82 18.82
N ALA A 161 -0.99 20.21 17.77
CA ALA A 161 -1.33 19.37 16.64
C ALA A 161 -0.09 18.74 15.99
N ARG A 162 0.98 19.51 15.73
CA ARG A 162 2.24 18.96 15.19
C ARG A 162 2.86 17.87 16.06
N ARG A 163 2.77 17.99 17.39
CA ARG A 163 3.28 16.96 18.31
C ARG A 163 2.47 15.67 18.23
N ILE A 164 1.15 15.79 18.16
CA ILE A 164 0.25 14.64 18.00
C ILE A 164 0.47 13.98 16.63
N LEU A 165 0.57 14.79 15.58
CA LEU A 165 0.79 14.34 14.20
C LEU A 165 1.99 13.42 14.11
N SER A 166 3.12 13.77 14.74
CA SER A 166 4.34 12.96 14.70
C SER A 166 4.15 11.53 15.20
N ARG A 167 3.24 11.27 16.15
CA ARG A 167 2.97 9.91 16.65
C ARG A 167 1.98 9.16 15.76
N GLU A 168 0.96 9.87 15.30
CA GLU A 168 -0.06 9.30 14.43
C GLU A 168 0.53 8.94 13.05
N ILE A 169 1.46 9.75 12.53
CA ILE A 169 2.11 9.47 11.25
C ILE A 169 3.01 8.24 11.33
N GLU A 170 3.74 8.04 12.42
CA GLU A 170 4.56 6.83 12.61
C GLU A 170 3.68 5.58 12.74
N THR A 171 2.53 5.69 13.39
CA THR A 171 1.54 4.60 13.44
C THR A 171 0.98 4.30 12.05
N PHE A 172 0.63 5.33 11.28
CA PHE A 172 0.19 5.20 9.89
C PHE A 172 1.25 4.52 9.03
N LYS A 173 2.50 4.96 9.12
CA LYS A 173 3.64 4.40 8.36
C LYS A 173 3.84 2.92 8.66
N GLY A 174 3.85 2.54 9.94
CA GLY A 174 4.00 1.14 10.34
C GLY A 174 2.85 0.25 9.84
N ARG A 175 1.61 0.77 9.81
CA ARG A 175 0.44 0.06 9.27
C ARG A 175 0.52 -0.09 7.75
N LEU A 176 0.90 0.98 7.05
CA LEU A 176 1.07 0.98 5.60
C LEU A 176 2.17 0.01 5.17
N LEU A 177 3.32 0.02 5.87
CA LEU A 177 4.43 -0.89 5.59
C LEU A 177 3.98 -2.35 5.65
N LYS A 178 3.26 -2.74 6.72
CA LYS A 178 2.71 -4.09 6.85
C LYS A 178 1.78 -4.42 5.68
N GLY A 179 0.95 -3.48 5.24
CA GLY A 179 0.02 -3.68 4.12
C GLY A 179 0.79 -3.92 2.83
N ILE A 180 1.79 -3.10 2.55
CA ILE A 180 2.64 -3.25 1.35
C ILE A 180 3.34 -4.60 1.35
N LEU A 181 3.97 -4.99 2.46
CA LEU A 181 4.65 -6.29 2.58
C LEU A 181 3.67 -7.47 2.42
N HIS A 182 2.45 -7.35 2.96
CA HIS A 182 1.41 -8.36 2.82
C HIS A 182 1.02 -8.57 1.35
N GLU A 183 0.72 -7.48 0.63
CA GLU A 183 0.37 -7.53 -0.79
C GLU A 183 1.52 -8.04 -1.67
N VAL A 184 2.76 -7.64 -1.36
CA VAL A 184 3.96 -8.19 -2.02
C VAL A 184 4.04 -9.69 -1.82
N GLY A 185 3.79 -10.18 -0.59
CA GLY A 185 3.74 -11.61 -0.31
C GLY A 185 2.75 -12.34 -1.23
N HIS A 186 1.52 -11.83 -1.35
CA HIS A 186 0.52 -12.37 -2.27
C HIS A 186 0.98 -12.29 -3.74
N ALA A 187 1.60 -11.20 -4.16
CA ALA A 187 2.12 -11.04 -5.51
C ALA A 187 3.32 -11.93 -5.83
N PHE A 188 3.86 -12.66 -4.85
CA PHE A 188 4.84 -13.73 -5.03
C PHE A 188 4.29 -15.12 -4.64
N GLY A 189 2.97 -15.25 -4.52
CA GLY A 189 2.29 -16.54 -4.33
C GLY A 189 2.20 -17.01 -2.88
N LEU A 190 2.48 -16.16 -1.90
CA LEU A 190 2.19 -16.49 -0.51
C LEU A 190 0.67 -16.44 -0.26
N GLU A 191 0.19 -17.45 0.45
CA GLU A 191 -1.15 -17.44 1.05
C GLU A 191 -1.09 -16.87 2.47
N HIS A 192 -2.26 -16.63 3.07
CA HIS A 192 -2.37 -16.26 4.47
C HIS A 192 -1.66 -17.27 5.39
N CYS A 193 -1.08 -16.74 6.47
CA CYS A 193 -0.28 -17.50 7.44
C CYS A 193 -0.89 -17.41 8.84
N SER A 194 -0.63 -18.38 9.72
CA SER A 194 -1.05 -18.32 11.12
C SER A 194 0.09 -17.99 12.11
N ASN A 195 1.34 -17.89 11.62
CA ASN A 195 2.50 -17.55 12.44
C ASN A 195 2.55 -16.05 12.77
N PRO A 196 3.42 -15.61 13.70
CA PRO A 196 3.81 -14.19 13.83
C PRO A 196 4.50 -13.73 12.54
N CYS A 197 3.70 -13.23 11.60
CA CYS A 197 4.09 -12.97 10.22
C CYS A 197 3.21 -11.84 9.69
N VAL A 198 3.76 -11.03 8.79
CA VAL A 198 2.98 -10.01 8.07
C VAL A 198 1.87 -10.61 7.21
N MET A 199 2.02 -11.87 6.77
CA MET A 199 0.98 -12.63 6.06
C MET A 199 -0.15 -13.15 6.97
N ASN A 200 -0.15 -12.83 8.27
CA ASN A 200 -1.20 -13.26 9.18
C ASN A 200 -2.37 -12.27 9.18
N PRO A 201 -3.53 -12.64 8.61
CA PRO A 201 -4.65 -11.71 8.45
C PRO A 201 -5.20 -11.28 9.82
N PRO A 202 -5.36 -9.96 10.07
CA PRO A 202 -5.87 -9.44 11.33
C PRO A 202 -7.40 -9.39 11.34
N ALA A 203 -8.04 -9.77 12.45
CA ALA A 203 -9.48 -9.56 12.62
C ALA A 203 -9.84 -8.11 12.95
N THR A 204 -8.88 -7.37 13.51
CA THR A 204 -9.06 -6.00 14.00
C THR A 204 -7.80 -5.16 13.77
N MET A 205 -7.92 -3.83 13.80
CA MET A 205 -6.76 -2.94 13.76
C MET A 205 -5.80 -3.15 14.94
N ALA A 206 -6.31 -3.52 16.11
CA ALA A 206 -5.46 -3.84 17.25
C ALA A 206 -4.60 -5.10 16.99
N GLU A 207 -5.18 -6.12 16.35
CA GLU A 207 -4.40 -7.28 15.91
C GLU A 207 -3.36 -6.88 14.86
N TRP A 208 -3.75 -6.08 13.87
CA TRP A 208 -2.83 -5.57 12.84
C TRP A 208 -1.64 -4.83 13.45
N ASP A 209 -1.89 -3.96 14.42
CA ASP A 209 -0.86 -3.22 15.15
C ASP A 209 0.09 -4.16 15.91
N SER A 210 -0.44 -5.26 16.46
CA SER A 210 0.36 -6.29 17.15
C SER A 210 1.19 -7.19 16.21
N ARG A 211 0.83 -7.30 14.93
CA ARG A 211 1.57 -8.14 13.97
C ARG A 211 2.95 -7.53 13.68
N PRO A 212 4.00 -8.35 13.52
CA PRO A 212 5.30 -7.84 13.12
C PRO A 212 5.31 -7.53 11.62
N ALA A 213 6.08 -6.51 11.22
CA ALA A 213 6.31 -6.17 9.81
C ALA A 213 7.40 -7.07 9.17
N VAL A 214 7.33 -8.38 9.40
CA VAL A 214 8.32 -9.35 8.91
C VAL A 214 7.65 -10.63 8.42
N PHE A 215 8.26 -11.29 7.45
CA PHE A 215 7.87 -12.64 7.06
C PHE A 215 8.43 -13.67 8.05
N CYS A 216 7.61 -14.64 8.47
CA CYS A 216 8.12 -15.78 9.22
C CYS A 216 9.03 -16.66 8.34
N ARG A 217 9.83 -17.55 8.95
CA ARG A 217 10.80 -18.38 8.24
C ARG A 217 10.22 -19.15 7.03
N SER A 218 9.01 -19.70 7.17
CA SER A 218 8.39 -20.46 6.08
C SER A 218 7.91 -19.57 4.93
N CYS A 219 7.44 -18.35 5.22
CA CYS A 219 7.04 -17.39 4.21
C CYS A 219 8.28 -16.81 3.49
N MET A 220 9.33 -16.49 4.25
CA MET A 220 10.58 -15.99 3.66
C MET A 220 11.20 -17.00 2.70
N LYS A 221 11.30 -18.28 3.10
CA LYS A 221 11.81 -19.34 2.21
C LYS A 221 11.04 -19.43 0.89
N LYS A 222 9.70 -19.36 0.96
CA LYS A 222 8.85 -19.36 -0.25
C LYS A 222 9.08 -18.13 -1.12
N LEU A 223 9.31 -16.95 -0.51
CA LEU A 223 9.64 -15.73 -1.24
C LEU A 223 10.98 -15.85 -1.95
N GLU A 224 12.01 -16.35 -1.27
CA GLU A 224 13.33 -16.59 -1.87
C GLU A 224 13.23 -17.52 -3.09
N GLU A 225 12.39 -18.56 -3.00
CA GLU A 225 12.13 -19.51 -4.09
C GLU A 225 11.40 -18.86 -5.29
N THR A 226 10.55 -17.84 -5.07
CA THR A 226 9.72 -17.23 -6.12
C THR A 226 10.26 -15.93 -6.70
N VAL A 227 11.03 -15.15 -5.94
CA VAL A 227 11.66 -13.90 -6.39
C VAL A 227 12.88 -14.18 -7.30
N GLY A 228 13.43 -15.40 -7.26
CA GLY A 228 14.70 -15.76 -7.89
C GLY A 228 15.89 -15.26 -7.06
N GLU A 229 16.99 -16.01 -7.05
CA GLU A 229 18.19 -15.66 -6.27
C GLU A 229 18.76 -14.30 -6.70
N PHE A 230 18.77 -13.33 -5.78
CA PHE A 230 19.58 -12.13 -5.91
C PHE A 230 20.92 -12.40 -5.24
N THR A 231 21.99 -12.39 -6.04
CA THR A 231 23.36 -12.31 -5.50
C THR A 231 23.70 -10.83 -5.38
N PRO A 232 23.85 -10.28 -4.16
CA PRO A 232 24.29 -8.92 -4.00
C PRO A 232 25.67 -8.80 -4.64
N SER A 233 25.84 -7.90 -5.61
CA SER A 233 27.18 -7.53 -6.04
C SER A 233 27.87 -6.88 -4.84
N THR A 234 28.87 -7.56 -4.30
CA THR A 234 29.75 -7.01 -3.26
C THR A 234 30.17 -5.60 -3.68
N PRO A 235 29.98 -4.55 -2.87
CA PRO A 235 30.54 -3.24 -3.18
C PRO A 235 32.04 -3.44 -3.25
N GLY A 236 32.63 -3.22 -4.42
CA GLY A 236 34.07 -3.23 -4.61
C GLY A 236 34.69 -2.32 -3.56
N ARG A 237 35.44 -2.91 -2.63
CA ARG A 237 36.25 -2.19 -1.67
C ARG A 237 37.30 -1.42 -2.48
N PRO A 238 37.47 -0.09 -2.27
CA PRO A 238 38.61 0.62 -2.84
C PRO A 238 39.93 0.09 -2.29
#